data_AF-A0A8T7FPP3-F1
#
_entry.id   AF-A0A8T7FPP3-F1
#
_cell.length_a   1.000
_cell.length_b   1.000
_cell.length_c   1.000
_cell.angle_alpha   90.00
_cell.angle_beta   90.00
_cell.angle_gamma   90.00
#
_symmetry.space_group_name_H-M   'P 1'
#
loop_
_entity.id
_entity.type
_entity.pdbx_description
1 polymer ?
#
loop_
_entity_poly.entity_id
_entity_poly.type
_entity_poly.pdbx_seq_one_letter_code
_entity_poly.pdbx_strand_id
1 'polypeptide(L)'
;MNVLVIGADTRGDNYTYGLADAIRLVRVDFATPRVTVLEFPRDLWVEIPHIADNLDEQDHEKLNQAFLYGQPGFKYWDDPSEGSGLLALTLNKNFGAQIDHYITVNMRTFVNIVNAVGGIDVNIPDKDTARTTDLPIGNHHLDGGEALKLVRNREGGNFNAPTTKASSSARRAKNSPARPSSPRFPR
;
A
#
# COMPACT_ATOMS: atom_id res chain seq x y z
N MET A 1 -0.17 6.35 -14.94
CA MET A 1 -0.40 4.89 -14.80
C MET A 1 -1.06 4.64 -13.46
N ASN A 2 -2.10 3.83 -13.44
CA ASN A 2 -2.89 3.47 -12.27
C ASN A 2 -2.78 1.97 -12.01
N VAL A 3 -2.27 1.62 -10.84
CA VAL A 3 -2.07 0.24 -10.40
C VAL A 3 -2.97 -0.04 -9.21
N LEU A 4 -3.84 -1.05 -9.32
CA LEU A 4 -4.64 -1.54 -8.19
C LEU A 4 -3.80 -2.52 -7.36
N VAL A 5 -3.57 -2.18 -6.10
CA VAL A 5 -2.88 -3.05 -5.14
C VAL A 5 -3.92 -3.68 -4.22
N ILE A 6 -3.96 -5.01 -4.22
CA ILE A 6 -4.94 -5.81 -3.50
C ILE A 6 -4.19 -6.64 -2.46
N GLY A 7 -4.44 -6.39 -1.18
CA GLY A 7 -4.05 -7.28 -0.10
C GLY A 7 -5.13 -8.32 0.12
N ALA A 8 -4.88 -9.57 -0.26
CA ALA A 8 -5.86 -10.65 -0.15
C ALA A 8 -5.56 -11.54 1.06
N ASP A 9 -6.59 -11.84 1.86
CA ASP A 9 -6.55 -12.93 2.84
C ASP A 9 -7.07 -14.21 2.18
N THR A 10 -6.16 -14.95 1.56
CA THR A 10 -6.43 -16.24 0.91
C THR A 10 -5.94 -17.36 1.81
N ARG A 11 -6.81 -18.32 2.14
CA ARG A 11 -6.41 -19.50 2.92
C ARG A 11 -5.91 -20.60 1.97
N GLY A 12 -4.61 -20.88 2.01
CA GLY A 12 -3.95 -21.92 1.21
C GLY A 12 -3.10 -21.36 0.07
N ASP A 13 -2.41 -22.25 -0.65
CA ASP A 13 -1.48 -21.87 -1.74
C ASP A 13 -2.20 -21.60 -3.08
N ASN A 14 -3.50 -21.90 -3.16
CA ASN A 14 -4.33 -21.66 -4.34
C ASN A 14 -5.28 -20.49 -4.04
N TYR A 15 -5.34 -19.49 -4.92
CA TYR A 15 -6.23 -18.31 -4.80
C TYR A 15 -7.72 -18.66 -4.98
N THR A 16 -8.14 -19.90 -4.72
CA THR A 16 -9.50 -20.40 -5.00
C THR A 16 -10.59 -19.64 -4.23
N TYR A 17 -10.27 -19.14 -3.03
CA TYR A 17 -11.15 -18.31 -2.22
C TYR A 17 -10.32 -17.28 -1.44
N GLY A 18 -10.78 -16.03 -1.41
CA GLY A 18 -10.14 -14.97 -0.64
C GLY A 18 -10.89 -13.66 -0.71
N LEU A 19 -10.80 -12.85 0.35
CA LEU A 19 -11.36 -11.50 0.40
C LEU A 19 -10.25 -10.47 0.20
N ALA A 20 -10.57 -9.38 -0.47
CA ALA A 20 -9.68 -8.22 -0.55
C ALA A 20 -9.79 -7.39 0.74
N ASP A 21 -8.78 -7.50 1.60
CA ASP A 21 -8.74 -6.82 2.91
C ASP A 21 -8.06 -5.45 2.86
N ALA A 22 -7.20 -5.24 1.86
CA ALA A 22 -6.63 -3.94 1.54
C ALA A 22 -6.84 -3.65 0.05
N ILE A 23 -7.45 -2.52 -0.27
CA ILE A 23 -7.76 -2.13 -1.65
C ILE A 23 -7.22 -0.72 -1.85
N ARG A 24 -6.14 -0.58 -2.64
CA ARG A 24 -5.49 0.71 -2.86
C ARG A 24 -5.23 0.95 -4.33
N LEU A 25 -5.60 2.14 -4.80
CA LEU A 25 -5.24 2.62 -6.13
C LEU A 25 -3.97 3.46 -6.04
N VAL A 26 -2.90 2.99 -6.68
CA VAL A 26 -1.62 3.66 -6.75
C VAL A 26 -1.48 4.31 -8.12
N ARG A 27 -1.50 5.64 -8.14
CA ARG A 27 -1.16 6.40 -9.35
C ARG A 27 0.32 6.74 -9.34
N VAL A 28 1.02 6.28 -10.37
CA VAL A 28 2.39 6.68 -10.70
C VAL A 28 2.32 7.68 -11.83
N ASP A 29 2.78 8.91 -11.55
CA ASP A 29 2.98 9.95 -12.53
C ASP A 29 4.46 10.00 -12.91
N PHE A 30 4.75 9.77 -14.20
CA PHE A 30 6.12 9.78 -14.73
C PHE A 30 6.52 11.16 -15.26
N ALA A 31 5.55 12.02 -15.59
CA ALA A 31 5.81 13.37 -16.05
C ALA A 31 6.17 14.28 -14.87
N THR A 32 5.46 14.13 -13.75
CA THR A 32 5.86 14.68 -12.46
C THR A 32 6.19 13.51 -11.54
N PRO A 33 7.46 13.27 -11.14
CA PRO A 33 7.86 12.09 -10.36
C PRO A 33 7.18 12.07 -8.99
N ARG A 34 5.97 11.54 -8.95
CA ARG A 34 5.05 11.56 -7.82
C ARG A 34 4.26 10.26 -7.83
N VAL A 35 4.14 9.68 -6.64
CA VAL A 35 3.25 8.55 -6.37
C VAL A 35 2.11 9.06 -5.49
N THR A 36 0.88 8.74 -5.87
CA THR A 36 -0.31 9.02 -5.06
C THR A 36 -1.00 7.71 -4.77
N VAL A 37 -1.38 7.51 -3.51
CA VAL A 37 -2.11 6.32 -3.06
C VAL A 37 -3.47 6.76 -2.57
N LEU A 38 -4.51 6.13 -3.10
CA LEU A 38 -5.89 6.27 -2.64
C LEU A 38 -6.34 4.93 -2.07
N GLU A 39 -6.89 4.96 -0.86
CA GLU A 39 -7.45 3.77 -0.21
C GLU A 39 -8.96 3.68 -0.42
N PHE A 40 -9.44 2.49 -0.76
CA PHE A 40 -10.86 2.16 -0.81
C PHE A 40 -11.23 1.31 0.41
N PRO A 41 -12.16 1.79 1.27
CA PRO A 41 -12.65 0.99 2.37
C PRO A 41 -13.33 -0.29 1.86
N ARG A 42 -12.91 -1.43 2.41
CA ARG A 42 -13.37 -2.76 1.97
C ARG A 42 -14.88 -3.01 2.19
N ASP A 43 -15.47 -2.28 3.13
CA ASP A 43 -16.86 -2.40 3.57
C ASP A 43 -17.82 -1.45 2.83
N LEU A 44 -17.34 -0.75 1.78
CA LEU A 44 -18.22 0.07 0.93
C LEU A 44 -19.30 -0.81 0.29
N TRP A 45 -20.55 -0.36 0.38
CA TRP A 45 -21.67 -1.01 -0.29
C TRP A 45 -21.73 -0.55 -1.75
N VAL A 46 -21.54 -1.46 -2.70
CA VAL A 46 -21.32 -1.16 -4.11
C VAL A 46 -22.03 -2.15 -5.01
N GLU A 47 -22.37 -1.72 -6.23
CA GLU A 47 -22.85 -2.60 -7.29
C GLU A 47 -21.67 -3.45 -7.82
N ILE A 48 -21.77 -4.77 -7.74
CA ILE A 48 -20.79 -5.71 -8.27
C ILE A 48 -21.36 -6.34 -9.54
N PRO A 49 -20.74 -6.12 -10.71
CA PRO A 49 -21.22 -6.74 -11.95
C PRO A 49 -21.19 -8.28 -11.91
N HIS A 50 -22.06 -8.94 -12.68
CA HIS A 50 -22.07 -10.40 -12.89
C HIS A 50 -22.46 -11.29 -11.70
N ILE A 51 -22.87 -10.74 -10.56
CA ILE A 51 -23.29 -11.57 -9.40
C ILE A 51 -24.81 -11.77 -9.30
N ALA A 52 -25.62 -10.89 -9.92
CA ALA A 52 -27.08 -10.87 -9.78
C ALA A 52 -27.75 -12.20 -10.15
N ASP A 53 -27.31 -12.82 -11.25
CA ASP A 53 -27.83 -14.10 -11.74
C ASP A 53 -27.59 -15.26 -10.75
N ASN A 54 -26.65 -15.09 -9.83
CA ASN A 54 -26.24 -16.11 -8.86
C ASN A 54 -26.76 -15.83 -7.44
N LEU A 55 -27.42 -14.68 -7.21
CA LEU A 55 -27.82 -14.20 -5.88
C LEU A 55 -29.25 -13.61 -5.87
N ASP A 56 -30.21 -14.28 -6.51
CA ASP A 56 -31.62 -13.88 -6.50
C ASP A 56 -31.84 -12.40 -6.87
N GLU A 57 -31.18 -11.94 -7.94
CA GLU A 57 -31.19 -10.56 -8.45
C GLU A 57 -30.46 -9.53 -7.57
N GLN A 58 -29.78 -9.95 -6.49
CA GLN A 58 -28.94 -9.07 -5.69
C GLN A 58 -27.62 -8.76 -6.41
N ASP A 59 -27.41 -7.49 -6.74
CA ASP A 59 -26.21 -6.98 -7.41
C ASP A 59 -25.33 -6.09 -6.52
N HIS A 60 -25.77 -5.77 -5.30
CA HIS A 60 -24.99 -4.98 -4.34
C HIS A 60 -24.44 -5.81 -3.20
N GLU A 61 -23.17 -5.59 -2.87
CA GLU A 61 -22.48 -6.21 -1.75
C GLU A 61 -21.34 -5.31 -1.23
N LYS A 62 -20.66 -5.76 -0.18
CA LYS A 62 -19.42 -5.09 0.26
C LYS A 62 -18.34 -5.20 -0.82
N LEU A 63 -17.57 -4.13 -1.03
CA LEU A 63 -16.55 -4.04 -2.07
C LEU A 63 -15.54 -5.19 -2.05
N ASN A 64 -15.14 -5.67 -0.87
CA ASN A 64 -14.23 -6.81 -0.77
C ASN A 64 -14.78 -8.12 -1.35
N GLN A 65 -16.10 -8.26 -1.41
CA GLN A 65 -16.76 -9.42 -2.00
C GLN A 65 -16.57 -9.49 -3.51
N ALA A 66 -16.33 -8.36 -4.19
CA ALA A 66 -16.06 -8.37 -5.63
C ALA A 66 -14.82 -9.22 -5.95
N PHE A 67 -13.80 -9.14 -5.10
CA PHE A 67 -12.63 -9.99 -5.24
C PHE A 67 -12.93 -11.46 -4.95
N LEU A 68 -13.83 -11.76 -4.00
CA LEU A 68 -14.23 -13.12 -3.66
C LEU A 68 -15.06 -13.78 -4.77
N TYR A 69 -16.09 -13.09 -5.27
CA TYR A 69 -16.98 -13.61 -6.31
C TYR A 69 -16.28 -13.79 -7.65
N GLY A 70 -15.25 -12.98 -7.92
CA GLY A 70 -14.42 -13.13 -9.11
C GLY A 70 -13.45 -14.31 -9.02
N GLN A 71 -13.31 -14.96 -7.86
CA GLN A 71 -12.45 -16.14 -7.74
C GLN A 71 -13.08 -17.34 -8.47
N PRO A 72 -12.23 -18.22 -9.04
CA PRO A 72 -12.69 -19.41 -9.76
C PRO A 72 -13.50 -20.39 -8.89
N GLY A 73 -13.44 -20.26 -7.57
CA GLY A 73 -14.25 -21.05 -6.64
C GLY A 73 -15.76 -20.74 -6.72
N PHE A 74 -16.15 -19.49 -7.00
CA PHE A 74 -17.56 -19.09 -7.08
C PHE A 74 -18.16 -19.26 -8.48
N LYS A 75 -17.33 -19.17 -9.53
CA LYS A 75 -17.74 -19.30 -10.94
C LYS A 75 -18.77 -18.26 -11.41
N TYR A 76 -18.89 -17.13 -10.70
CA TYR A 76 -19.76 -16.02 -11.11
C TYR A 76 -19.11 -15.17 -12.22
N TRP A 77 -17.82 -15.39 -12.46
CA TRP A 77 -16.97 -14.64 -13.36
C TRP A 77 -15.98 -15.60 -14.04
N ASP A 78 -15.89 -15.52 -15.37
CA ASP A 78 -15.06 -16.40 -16.20
C ASP A 78 -14.10 -15.56 -17.08
N ASP A 79 -13.31 -14.71 -16.42
CA ASP A 79 -12.24 -13.96 -17.07
C ASP A 79 -10.88 -14.36 -16.46
N PRO A 80 -9.80 -14.45 -17.27
CA PRO A 80 -8.46 -14.79 -16.80
C PRO A 80 -7.90 -13.89 -15.69
N SER A 81 -8.47 -12.71 -15.49
CA SER A 81 -8.10 -11.78 -14.42
C SER A 81 -8.68 -12.12 -13.04
N GLU A 82 -9.61 -13.09 -12.96
CA GLU A 82 -10.21 -13.62 -11.74
C GLU A 82 -10.73 -12.51 -10.79
N GLY A 83 -10.58 -12.70 -9.48
CA GLY A 83 -11.04 -11.74 -8.47
C GLY A 83 -10.46 -10.34 -8.62
N SER A 84 -9.23 -10.23 -9.14
CA SER A 84 -8.57 -8.93 -9.35
C SER A 84 -9.28 -8.13 -10.44
N GLY A 85 -9.70 -8.81 -11.51
CA GLY A 85 -10.46 -8.23 -12.61
C GLY A 85 -11.85 -7.80 -12.19
N LEU A 86 -12.60 -8.67 -11.51
CA LEU A 86 -13.95 -8.32 -11.07
C LEU A 86 -13.94 -7.15 -10.08
N LEU A 87 -12.95 -7.09 -9.17
CA LEU A 87 -12.76 -5.93 -8.30
C LEU A 87 -12.43 -4.66 -9.08
N ALA A 88 -11.55 -4.74 -10.08
CA ALA A 88 -11.22 -3.58 -10.93
C ALA A 88 -12.44 -3.07 -11.71
N LEU A 89 -13.24 -3.98 -12.27
CA LEU A 89 -14.49 -3.66 -12.96
C LEU A 89 -15.50 -3.00 -12.01
N THR A 90 -15.63 -3.53 -10.79
CA THR A 90 -16.49 -2.97 -9.73
C THR A 90 -16.08 -1.54 -9.38
N LEU A 91 -14.78 -1.29 -9.19
CA LEU A 91 -14.25 0.06 -8.91
C LEU A 91 -14.48 1.03 -10.08
N ASN A 92 -14.35 0.55 -11.33
CA ASN A 92 -14.64 1.36 -12.51
C ASN A 92 -16.12 1.75 -12.58
N LYS A 93 -17.01 0.77 -12.38
CA LYS A 93 -18.46 0.94 -12.42
C LYS A 93 -18.97 1.94 -11.38
N ASN A 94 -18.48 1.87 -10.14
CA ASN A 94 -18.97 2.69 -9.04
C ASN A 94 -18.28 4.05 -8.93
N PHE A 95 -17.01 4.16 -9.31
CA PHE A 95 -16.19 5.36 -9.06
C PHE A 95 -15.47 5.93 -10.28
N GLY A 96 -15.63 5.32 -11.47
CA GLY A 96 -14.91 5.72 -12.69
C GLY A 96 -13.40 5.46 -12.60
N ALA A 97 -12.94 4.63 -11.66
CA ALA A 97 -11.54 4.33 -11.48
C ALA A 97 -11.02 3.51 -12.67
N GLN A 98 -10.13 4.09 -13.47
CA GLN A 98 -9.45 3.38 -14.56
C GLN A 98 -8.19 2.72 -14.03
N ILE A 99 -8.09 1.40 -14.18
CA ILE A 99 -7.01 0.57 -13.66
C ILE A 99 -6.25 0.00 -14.86
N ASP A 100 -4.96 0.29 -14.95
CA ASP A 100 -4.10 -0.20 -16.04
C ASP A 100 -3.53 -1.58 -15.69
N HIS A 101 -3.19 -1.78 -14.42
CA HIS A 101 -2.59 -3.01 -13.89
C HIS A 101 -3.12 -3.32 -12.50
N TYR A 102 -3.09 -4.59 -12.10
CA TYR A 102 -3.37 -5.00 -10.73
C TYR A 102 -2.27 -5.91 -10.19
N ILE A 103 -2.03 -5.80 -8.89
CA ILE A 103 -1.10 -6.64 -8.14
C ILE A 103 -1.85 -7.17 -6.94
N THR A 104 -1.99 -8.49 -6.89
CA THR A 104 -2.58 -9.18 -5.74
C THR A 104 -1.45 -9.74 -4.89
N VAL A 105 -1.38 -9.25 -3.67
CA VAL A 105 -0.35 -9.60 -2.70
C VAL A 105 -1.03 -10.38 -1.58
N ASN A 106 -0.73 -11.68 -1.51
CA ASN A 106 -1.01 -12.41 -0.28
C ASN A 106 0.03 -12.01 0.79
N MET A 107 -0.29 -12.25 2.05
CA MET A 107 0.55 -11.82 3.18
C MET A 107 1.99 -12.38 3.09
N ARG A 108 2.19 -13.56 2.48
CA ARG A 108 3.50 -14.19 2.29
C ARG A 108 4.32 -13.47 1.21
N THR A 109 3.70 -13.11 0.09
CA THR A 109 4.32 -12.37 -1.02
C THR A 109 4.75 -10.97 -0.56
N PHE A 110 3.96 -10.32 0.30
CA PHE A 110 4.33 -9.03 0.89
C PHE A 110 5.66 -9.13 1.66
N VAL A 111 5.76 -10.11 2.57
CA VAL A 111 6.97 -10.36 3.37
C VAL A 111 8.17 -10.61 2.46
N ASN A 112 7.99 -11.43 1.42
CA ASN A 112 9.06 -11.78 0.49
C ASN A 112 9.56 -10.56 -0.31
N ILE A 113 8.67 -9.69 -0.78
CA ILE A 113 9.04 -8.48 -1.53
C ILE A 113 9.85 -7.53 -0.64
N VAL A 114 9.37 -7.27 0.58
CA VAL A 114 10.07 -6.38 1.53
C VAL A 114 11.46 -6.94 1.88
N ASN A 115 11.56 -8.24 2.13
CA ASN A 115 12.85 -8.88 2.39
C ASN A 115 13.78 -8.82 1.16
N ALA A 116 13.25 -8.98 -0.06
CA ALA A 116 14.03 -8.95 -1.29
C ALA A 116 14.62 -7.56 -1.60
N VAL A 117 13.96 -6.47 -1.19
CA VAL A 117 14.47 -5.10 -1.32
C VAL A 117 15.38 -4.68 -0.16
N GLY A 118 15.64 -5.58 0.79
CA GLY A 118 16.51 -5.34 1.93
C GLY A 118 15.84 -4.59 3.08
N GLY A 119 14.52 -4.74 3.26
CA GLY A 119 13.74 -4.05 4.29
C GLY A 119 13.23 -2.67 3.84
N ILE A 120 12.42 -2.04 4.70
CA ILE A 120 11.89 -0.69 4.45
C ILE A 120 12.14 0.24 5.64
N ASP A 121 12.44 1.51 5.35
CA ASP A 121 12.54 2.54 6.38
C ASP A 121 11.18 3.22 6.58
N VAL A 122 10.70 3.24 7.82
CA VAL A 122 9.44 3.86 8.22
C VAL A 122 9.70 4.88 9.34
N ASN A 123 9.06 6.04 9.25
CA ASN A 123 9.04 7.01 10.34
C ASN A 123 7.70 6.95 11.08
N ILE A 124 7.77 6.76 12.40
CA ILE A 124 6.63 6.86 13.31
C ILE A 124 6.64 8.28 13.90
N PRO A 125 5.71 9.17 13.47
CA PRO A 125 5.83 10.61 13.74
C PRO A 125 5.36 11.03 15.13
N ASP A 126 4.40 10.32 15.71
CA ASP A 126 3.73 10.71 16.95
C ASP A 126 3.33 9.53 17.84
N LYS A 127 2.89 9.86 19.06
CA LYS A 127 2.51 8.87 20.09
C LYS A 127 1.27 8.09 19.71
N ASP A 128 0.36 8.69 18.94
CA ASP A 128 -0.88 8.04 18.54
C ASP A 128 -0.58 6.95 17.52
N THR A 129 0.27 7.24 16.53
CA THR A 129 0.80 6.24 15.60
C THR A 129 1.58 5.17 16.37
N ALA A 130 2.51 5.54 17.26
CA ALA A 130 3.31 4.59 18.03
C ALA A 130 2.48 3.63 18.91
N ARG A 131 1.37 4.11 19.50
CA ARG A 131 0.46 3.28 20.33
C ARG A 131 -0.18 2.15 19.55
N THR A 132 -0.35 2.33 18.25
CA THR A 132 -1.07 1.39 17.40
C THR A 132 -0.11 0.39 16.76
N THR A 133 1.17 0.76 16.60
CA THR A 133 2.14 0.00 15.82
C THR A 133 3.12 -0.86 16.63
N ASP A 134 3.03 -0.86 17.97
CA ASP A 134 4.03 -1.46 18.89
C ASP A 134 5.48 -1.00 18.64
N LEU A 135 5.66 0.12 17.92
CA LEU A 135 6.95 0.69 17.57
C LEU A 135 7.10 2.06 18.26
N PRO A 136 8.25 2.34 18.91
CA PRO A 136 8.53 3.66 19.46
C PRO A 136 8.45 4.77 18.40
N ILE A 137 8.30 6.03 18.81
CA ILE A 137 8.45 7.18 17.91
C ILE A 137 9.87 7.20 17.35
N GLY A 138 10.02 7.43 16.05
CA GLY A 138 11.32 7.53 15.39
C GLY A 138 11.39 6.79 14.06
N ASN A 139 12.62 6.65 13.55
CA ASN A 139 12.89 5.92 12.33
C ASN A 139 13.17 4.45 12.66
N HIS A 140 12.49 3.55 11.96
CA HIS A 140 12.67 2.11 12.07
C HIS A 140 12.98 1.54 10.70
N HIS A 141 13.87 0.56 10.68
CA HIS A 141 14.11 -0.27 9.52
C HIS A 141 13.41 -1.61 9.77
N LEU A 142 12.40 -1.92 8.97
CA LEU A 142 11.53 -3.07 9.18
C LEU A 142 11.82 -4.15 8.15
N ASP A 143 11.94 -5.39 8.62
CA ASP A 143 11.90 -6.56 7.75
C ASP A 143 10.46 -6.84 7.26
N GLY A 144 10.30 -7.82 6.37
CA GLY A 144 8.99 -8.13 5.80
C GLY A 144 7.95 -8.56 6.83
N GLY A 145 8.35 -9.26 7.89
CA GLY A 145 7.44 -9.70 8.95
C GLY A 145 6.98 -8.54 9.84
N GLU A 146 7.90 -7.63 10.18
CA GLU A 146 7.61 -6.42 10.95
C GLU A 146 6.76 -5.42 10.14
N ALA A 147 7.13 -5.21 8.88
CA ALA A 147 6.36 -4.39 7.94
C ALA A 147 4.94 -4.95 7.76
N LEU A 148 4.78 -6.28 7.77
CA LEU A 148 3.46 -6.91 7.64
C LEU A 148 2.58 -6.61 8.85
N LYS A 149 3.13 -6.67 10.07
CA LYS A 149 2.41 -6.30 11.28
C LYS A 149 1.95 -4.84 11.23
N LEU A 150 2.85 -3.96 10.77
CA LEU A 150 2.57 -2.54 10.62
C LEU A 150 1.39 -2.27 9.67
N VAL A 151 1.40 -2.85 8.46
CA VAL A 151 0.33 -2.61 7.46
C VAL A 151 -1.00 -3.31 7.80
N ARG A 152 -0.98 -4.30 8.70
CA ARG A 152 -2.19 -4.98 9.19
C ARG A 152 -2.81 -4.29 10.40
N ASN A 153 -2.08 -3.40 11.05
CA ASN A 153 -2.63 -2.59 12.13
C ASN A 153 -3.70 -1.63 11.56
N ARG A 154 -4.92 -1.73 12.10
CA ARG A 154 -6.11 -1.00 11.64
C ARG A 154 -6.37 0.29 12.41
N GLU A 155 -5.62 0.55 13.47
CA GLU A 155 -5.78 1.74 14.27
C GLU A 155 -5.00 2.92 13.63
N GLY A 156 -5.60 3.55 12.62
CA GLY A 156 -5.59 5.00 12.36
C GLY A 156 -4.31 5.85 12.34
N GLY A 157 -3.09 5.30 12.24
CA GLY A 157 -1.88 6.11 12.12
C GLY A 157 -1.70 6.78 10.74
N ASN A 158 -1.40 8.08 10.69
CA ASN A 158 -0.99 8.75 9.45
C ASN A 158 0.49 8.43 9.17
N PHE A 159 0.76 7.59 8.17
CA PHE A 159 2.12 7.24 7.76
C PHE A 159 2.63 8.19 6.67
N ASN A 160 3.82 8.76 6.85
CA ASN A 160 4.51 9.43 5.76
C ASN A 160 5.12 8.37 4.82
N ALA A 161 4.90 8.52 3.52
CA ALA A 161 5.43 7.63 2.48
C ALA A 161 6.96 7.49 2.59
N PRO A 162 7.52 6.31 2.27
CA PRO A 162 8.95 6.05 2.38
C PRO A 162 9.75 7.01 1.49
N THR A 163 10.60 7.82 2.10
CA THR A 163 11.66 8.54 1.39
C THR A 163 12.80 7.58 1.12
N THR A 164 12.96 7.14 -0.12
CA THR A 164 14.24 6.63 -0.60
C THR A 164 15.25 7.75 -0.52
N LYS A 165 16.17 7.68 0.45
CA LYS A 165 17.35 8.56 0.48
C LYS A 165 18.22 8.26 -0.75
N ALA A 166 17.97 8.96 -1.84
CA ALA A 166 18.99 9.17 -2.85
C ALA A 166 20.13 9.98 -2.20
N SER A 167 21.31 9.38 -2.16
CA SER A 167 22.54 10.01 -1.67
C SER A 167 22.80 11.33 -2.39
N SER A 168 22.67 12.44 -1.66
CA SER A 168 23.14 13.76 -2.09
C SER A 168 24.20 14.30 -1.13
N SER A 169 25.22 13.48 -0.87
CA SER A 169 26.50 13.95 -0.33
C SER A 169 27.42 14.35 -1.49
N ALA A 170 27.10 15.46 -2.15
CA ALA A 170 28.05 16.12 -3.04
C ALA A 170 27.83 17.65 -3.06
N ARG A 171 28.92 18.35 -2.72
CA ARG A 171 29.18 19.80 -2.87
C ARG A 171 28.55 20.75 -1.84
N ARG A 172 29.23 20.87 -0.70
CA ARG A 172 29.56 22.20 -0.16
C ARG A 172 30.91 22.17 0.56
N ALA A 173 31.98 22.29 -0.21
CA ALA A 173 33.30 22.64 0.29
C ALA A 173 33.79 23.92 -0.42
N LYS A 174 34.38 24.81 0.37
CA LYS A 174 35.05 26.08 0.04
C LYS A 174 34.16 27.32 -0.11
N ASN A 175 33.98 28.03 1.01
CA ASN A 175 34.48 29.41 1.18
C ASN A 175 34.22 29.87 2.62
N SER A 176 35.25 29.74 3.49
CA SER A 176 35.33 30.50 4.75
C SER A 176 36.51 31.47 4.63
N PRO A 177 36.31 32.79 4.77
CA PRO A 177 37.41 33.73 4.90
C PRO A 177 37.97 33.66 6.33
N ALA A 178 39.31 33.72 6.41
CA ALA A 178 40.11 33.65 7.62
C ALA A 178 39.75 34.74 8.65
N ARG A 179 39.81 34.38 9.93
CA ARG A 179 39.68 35.29 11.08
C ARG A 179 41.10 35.60 11.60
N PRO A 180 41.52 36.86 11.78
CA PRO A 180 42.84 37.15 12.33
C PRO A 180 42.83 37.02 13.86
N SER A 181 43.90 36.43 14.37
CA SER A 181 44.22 36.30 15.79
C SER A 181 44.73 37.64 16.36
N SER A 182 44.30 37.97 17.58
CA SER A 182 44.87 39.05 18.38
C SER A 182 45.32 38.52 19.75
N PRO A 183 46.56 38.80 20.21
CA PRO A 183 47.08 38.29 21.47
C PRO A 183 46.80 39.25 22.64
N ARG A 184 46.56 38.71 23.85
CA ARG A 184 46.74 39.44 25.11
C ARG A 184 47.50 38.60 26.13
N PHE A 185 48.58 39.20 26.62
CA PHE A 185 49.51 38.70 27.64
C PHE A 185 48.89 38.66 29.05
N PRO A 186 49.42 37.82 29.96
CA PRO A 186 49.08 37.85 31.39
C PRO A 186 49.85 38.96 32.14
N ARG A 187 49.37 39.24 33.36
CA ARG A 187 49.76 40.37 34.24
C ARG A 187 51.23 40.38 34.65
#